data_AF-M4SXJ4-F1
#
_entry.id   AF-M4SXJ4-F1
#
_cell.length_a   1.000
_cell.length_b   1.000
_cell.length_c   1.000
_cell.angle_alpha   90.00
_cell.angle_beta   90.00
_cell.angle_gamma   90.00
#
_symmetry.space_group_name_H-M   'P 1'
#
loop_
_entity.id
_entity.type
_entity.pdbx_description
1 polymer ?
#
loop_
_entity_poly.entity_id
_entity_poly.type
_entity_poly.pdbx_seq_one_letter_code
_entity_poly.pdbx_strand_id
1 'polypeptide(L)'
;MLEVQILVVLFVLHSQSQTQGAQPKSDAATNSVDSPCTEARYHHQLARKMQNALDSAAGELSKYAKLPTAYRIAVAHTSSAETRMTLTALAIHADITATAALKELEGSRASYKRSATLLNARVARLRQLHALTPNKATAKNTQKKDAQSLFGAWAFHTYEAEIELTAKDNGNCLLENAKIGAITAANIDLAATTQIKMLAEAKIKFRDYILKAGSKGSIGSVDTASTTHHGLCAERGQHNSPSAATNVIAGELAVGELDQAPADVPYF
;
A
#
# COMPACT_ATOMS: atom_id res chain seq x y z
N MET A 1 -15.56 32.46 18.34
CA MET A 1 -14.82 31.19 18.56
C MET A 1 -14.81 30.27 17.34
N LEU A 2 -15.80 30.32 16.43
CA LEU A 2 -15.87 29.44 15.25
C LEU A 2 -14.93 29.88 14.09
N GLU A 3 -14.69 31.19 13.92
CA GLU A 3 -13.75 31.76 12.94
C GLU A 3 -12.29 31.32 13.14
N VAL A 4 -11.92 31.01 14.38
CA VAL A 4 -10.57 30.53 14.73
C VAL A 4 -10.37 29.09 14.26
N GLN A 5 -11.42 28.27 14.16
CA GLN A 5 -11.27 26.86 13.82
C GLN A 5 -10.98 26.63 12.33
N ILE A 6 -11.54 27.43 11.42
CA ILE A 6 -11.29 27.27 9.97
C ILE A 6 -9.89 27.74 9.60
N LEU A 7 -9.47 28.89 10.16
CA LEU A 7 -8.12 29.39 9.99
C LEU A 7 -7.12 28.44 10.65
N VAL A 8 -7.39 27.89 11.84
CA VAL A 8 -6.50 26.90 12.46
C VAL A 8 -6.42 25.59 11.67
N VAL A 9 -7.52 25.09 11.08
CA VAL A 9 -7.46 23.87 10.26
C VAL A 9 -6.63 24.10 8.99
N LEU A 10 -6.82 25.20 8.28
CA LEU A 10 -6.05 25.52 7.06
C LEU A 10 -4.59 25.91 7.35
N PHE A 11 -4.36 26.69 8.42
CA PHE A 11 -3.03 27.12 8.85
C PHE A 11 -2.24 25.95 9.42
N VAL A 12 -2.81 25.06 10.24
CA VAL A 12 -2.10 23.85 10.72
C VAL A 12 -1.73 22.91 9.56
N LEU A 13 -2.53 22.88 8.49
CA LEU A 13 -2.23 22.09 7.29
C LEU A 13 -1.15 22.72 6.38
N HIS A 14 -0.92 24.04 6.45
CA HIS A 14 0.07 24.77 5.62
C HIS A 14 1.30 25.29 6.38
N SER A 15 1.21 25.49 7.69
CA SER A 15 2.22 26.18 8.50
C SER A 15 3.23 25.25 9.18
N GLN A 16 3.18 23.94 8.92
CA GLN A 16 4.31 23.05 9.26
C GLN A 16 5.39 23.04 8.17
N SER A 17 5.69 24.22 7.63
CA SER A 17 7.03 24.53 7.19
C SER A 17 7.76 25.17 8.37
N GLN A 18 8.02 24.43 9.46
CA GLN A 18 8.87 24.94 10.53
C GLN A 18 9.88 23.92 11.05
N THR A 19 11.13 24.29 10.77
CA THR A 19 12.36 24.07 11.55
C THR A 19 12.97 22.67 11.58
N GLN A 20 14.10 22.57 10.88
CA GLN A 20 15.19 21.61 11.14
C GLN A 20 15.43 21.52 12.66
N GLY A 21 15.07 20.38 13.26
CA GLY A 21 15.27 20.11 14.69
C GLY A 21 14.12 19.39 15.40
N ALA A 22 12.93 19.29 14.81
CA ALA A 22 11.85 18.49 15.38
C ALA A 22 12.19 16.99 15.30
N GLN A 23 12.17 16.29 16.45
CA GLN A 23 12.34 14.84 16.44
C GLN A 23 11.29 14.18 15.52
N PRO A 24 11.69 13.15 14.78
CA PRO A 24 10.77 12.42 13.93
C PRO A 24 9.60 11.86 14.72
N LYS A 25 8.38 12.09 14.24
CA LYS A 25 7.14 11.63 14.84
C LYS A 25 6.37 10.79 13.83
N SER A 26 6.15 9.54 14.18
CA SER A 26 5.28 8.61 13.47
C SER A 26 3.90 8.57 14.13
N ASP A 27 2.83 8.46 13.34
CA ASP A 27 1.51 8.11 13.89
C ASP A 27 1.44 6.63 14.31
N ALA A 28 0.39 6.27 15.06
CA ALA A 28 0.21 4.91 15.56
C ALA A 28 0.00 3.88 14.42
N ALA A 29 -0.63 4.31 13.31
CA ALA A 29 -0.85 3.45 12.15
C ALA A 29 0.46 3.15 11.41
N THR A 30 1.39 4.10 11.35
CA THR A 30 2.71 4.00 10.72
C THR A 30 3.54 2.93 11.41
N ASN A 31 3.48 2.82 12.74
CA ASN A 31 4.17 1.77 13.48
C ASN A 31 3.71 0.35 13.14
N SER A 32 2.50 0.22 12.59
CA SER A 32 1.91 -1.06 12.19
C SER A 32 2.22 -1.45 10.74
N VAL A 33 3.00 -0.64 10.01
CA VAL A 33 3.45 -0.93 8.65
C VAL A 33 4.70 -1.82 8.71
N ASP A 34 4.55 -3.05 8.27
CA ASP A 34 5.55 -4.14 8.33
C ASP A 34 5.73 -4.89 7.00
N SER A 35 4.91 -4.58 5.99
CA SER A 35 4.83 -5.33 4.74
C SER A 35 4.21 -4.48 3.62
N PRO A 36 4.39 -4.87 2.34
CA PRO A 36 3.77 -4.17 1.20
C PRO A 36 2.25 -3.99 1.34
N CYS A 37 1.55 -4.98 1.91
CA CYS A 37 0.10 -4.90 2.12
C CYS A 37 -0.30 -3.90 3.21
N THR A 38 0.43 -3.86 4.33
CA THR A 38 0.14 -2.94 5.43
C THR A 38 0.48 -1.50 5.04
N GLU A 39 1.54 -1.29 4.27
CA GLU A 39 1.85 -0.01 3.64
C GLU A 39 0.74 0.44 2.66
N ALA A 40 0.30 -0.45 1.76
CA ALA A 40 -0.77 -0.13 0.83
C ALA A 40 -2.06 0.27 1.57
N ARG A 41 -2.38 -0.40 2.69
CA ARG A 41 -3.52 -0.02 3.53
C ARG A 41 -3.31 1.35 4.19
N TYR A 42 -2.13 1.62 4.73
CA TYR A 42 -1.81 2.90 5.35
C TYR A 42 -1.98 4.05 4.35
N HIS A 43 -1.38 3.95 3.17
CA HIS A 43 -1.48 4.96 2.13
C HIS A 43 -2.91 5.14 1.60
N HIS A 44 -3.70 4.06 1.50
CA HIS A 44 -5.10 4.15 1.14
C HIS A 44 -5.92 4.94 2.18
N GLN A 45 -5.75 4.64 3.47
CA GLN A 45 -6.43 5.35 4.56
C GLN A 45 -5.97 6.81 4.67
N LEU A 46 -4.67 7.08 4.46
CA LEU A 46 -4.10 8.43 4.43
C LEU A 46 -4.72 9.26 3.30
N ALA A 47 -4.77 8.71 2.08
CA ALA A 47 -5.39 9.39 0.94
C ALA A 47 -6.88 9.68 1.19
N ARG A 48 -7.62 8.73 1.78
CA ARG A 48 -9.03 8.93 2.15
C ARG A 48 -9.19 10.00 3.23
N LYS A 49 -8.30 10.03 4.23
CA LYS A 49 -8.32 11.05 5.29
C LYS A 49 -8.06 12.45 4.73
N MET A 50 -7.11 12.59 3.80
CA MET A 50 -6.84 13.83 3.08
C MET A 50 -8.06 14.31 2.27
N GLN A 51 -8.73 13.40 1.56
CA GLN A 51 -9.95 13.72 0.81
C GLN A 51 -11.09 14.17 1.73
N ASN A 52 -11.35 13.42 2.81
CA ASN A 52 -12.38 13.78 3.78
C ASN A 52 -12.10 15.15 4.44
N ALA A 53 -10.83 15.49 4.70
CA ALA A 53 -10.44 16.79 5.23
C ALA A 53 -10.75 17.93 4.23
N LEU A 54 -10.44 17.74 2.95
CA LEU A 54 -10.81 18.69 1.89
C LEU A 54 -12.32 18.86 1.76
N ASP A 55 -13.07 17.77 1.74
CA ASP A 55 -14.53 17.79 1.60
C ASP A 55 -15.19 18.48 2.81
N SER A 56 -14.66 18.23 4.02
CA SER A 56 -15.11 18.90 5.25
C SER A 56 -14.82 20.39 5.22
N ALA A 57 -13.61 20.80 4.79
CA ALA A 57 -13.23 22.20 4.67
C ALA A 57 -14.08 22.94 3.61
N ALA A 58 -14.36 22.30 2.47
CA ALA A 58 -15.26 22.84 1.46
C ALA A 58 -16.70 22.97 1.97
N GLY A 59 -17.19 21.95 2.70
CA GLY A 59 -18.50 21.95 3.33
C GLY A 59 -18.66 23.10 4.34
N GLU A 60 -17.68 23.30 5.21
CA GLU A 60 -17.68 24.41 6.16
C GLU A 60 -17.62 25.76 5.44
N LEU A 61 -16.69 25.96 4.51
CA LEU A 61 -16.58 27.21 3.75
C LEU A 61 -17.89 27.60 3.05
N SER A 62 -18.64 26.62 2.52
CA SER A 62 -19.95 26.86 1.89
C SER A 62 -21.00 27.44 2.86
N LYS A 63 -20.90 27.16 4.16
CA LYS A 63 -21.75 27.76 5.20
C LYS A 63 -21.36 29.22 5.43
N TYR A 64 -20.06 29.50 5.50
CA TYR A 64 -19.55 30.86 5.74
C TYR A 64 -19.76 31.80 4.56
N ALA A 65 -19.70 31.29 3.33
CA ALA A 65 -19.99 32.06 2.12
C ALA A 65 -21.42 32.64 2.07
N LYS A 66 -22.34 32.13 2.91
CA LYS A 66 -23.72 32.64 3.01
C LYS A 66 -23.89 33.79 4.00
N LEU A 67 -22.95 33.98 4.94
CA LEU A 67 -23.03 35.04 5.95
C LEU A 67 -23.08 36.45 5.36
N PRO A 68 -22.26 36.83 4.35
CA PRO A 68 -22.33 38.16 3.75
C PRO A 68 -23.73 38.49 3.23
N THR A 69 -24.37 37.52 2.56
CA THR A 69 -25.74 37.66 2.05
C THR A 69 -26.75 37.78 3.17
N ALA A 70 -26.63 36.99 4.24
CA ALA A 70 -27.51 37.09 5.41
C ALA A 70 -27.43 38.47 6.08
N TYR A 71 -26.23 39.03 6.23
CA TYR A 71 -26.05 40.38 6.76
C TYR A 71 -26.60 41.45 5.82
N ARG A 72 -26.43 41.31 4.50
CA ARG A 72 -27.03 42.22 3.51
C ARG A 72 -28.57 42.19 3.53
N ILE A 73 -29.18 41.02 3.75
CA ILE A 73 -30.62 40.89 3.95
C ILE A 73 -31.03 41.59 5.26
N ALA A 74 -30.31 41.38 6.35
CA ALA A 74 -30.58 42.05 7.62
C ALA A 74 -30.45 43.59 7.54
N VAL A 75 -29.48 44.09 6.75
CA VAL A 75 -29.32 45.51 6.41
C VAL A 75 -30.59 46.07 5.73
N ALA A 76 -31.21 45.31 4.82
CA ALA A 76 -32.43 45.74 4.12
C ALA A 76 -33.66 45.79 5.04
N HIS A 77 -33.67 45.02 6.12
CA HIS A 77 -34.79 44.95 7.07
C HIS A 77 -34.66 45.90 8.27
N THR A 78 -33.52 46.57 8.44
CA THR A 78 -33.32 47.48 9.58
C THR A 78 -33.58 48.95 9.23
N SER A 79 -34.40 49.59 10.06
CA SER A 79 -34.69 51.03 9.99
C SER A 79 -33.65 51.88 10.75
N SER A 80 -32.87 51.28 11.65
CA SER A 80 -31.83 51.97 12.43
C SER A 80 -30.58 52.21 11.60
N ALA A 81 -30.14 53.46 11.50
CA ALA A 81 -28.91 53.83 10.77
C ALA A 81 -27.65 53.20 11.38
N GLU A 82 -27.58 53.12 12.70
CA GLU A 82 -26.45 52.55 13.44
C GLU A 82 -26.38 51.02 13.26
N THR A 83 -27.54 50.35 13.33
CA THR A 83 -27.65 48.91 13.04
C THR A 83 -27.34 48.61 11.58
N ARG A 84 -27.70 49.50 10.66
CA ARG A 84 -27.37 49.37 9.24
C ARG A 84 -25.86 49.42 9.00
N MET A 85 -25.18 50.37 9.64
CA MET A 85 -23.73 50.53 9.50
C MET A 85 -22.96 49.32 10.05
N THR A 86 -23.33 48.84 11.24
CA THR A 86 -22.71 47.66 11.86
C THR A 86 -22.91 46.38 11.03
N LEU A 87 -24.13 46.12 10.56
CA LEU A 87 -24.41 44.95 9.70
C LEU A 87 -23.71 45.05 8.34
N THR A 88 -23.54 46.26 7.80
CA THR A 88 -22.77 46.47 6.57
C THR A 88 -21.29 46.15 6.77
N ALA A 89 -20.71 46.58 7.90
CA ALA A 89 -19.32 46.25 8.25
C ALA A 89 -19.13 44.73 8.42
N LEU A 90 -20.07 44.05 9.09
CA LEU A 90 -20.07 42.59 9.23
C LEU A 90 -20.18 41.87 7.88
N ALA A 91 -21.02 42.37 6.97
CA ALA A 91 -21.13 41.83 5.62
C ALA A 91 -19.80 41.91 4.86
N ILE A 92 -19.12 43.07 4.89
CA ILE A 92 -17.81 43.28 4.24
C ILE A 92 -16.75 42.38 4.86
N HIS A 93 -16.69 42.31 6.20
CA HIS A 93 -15.72 41.47 6.90
C HIS A 93 -15.91 39.98 6.56
N ALA A 94 -17.15 39.51 6.56
CA ALA A 94 -17.47 38.14 6.17
C ALA A 94 -17.09 37.86 4.71
N ASP A 95 -17.27 38.83 3.79
CA ASP A 95 -16.93 38.69 2.37
C ASP A 95 -15.43 38.55 2.14
N ILE A 96 -14.63 39.41 2.80
CA ILE A 96 -13.16 39.36 2.77
C ILE A 96 -12.67 38.02 3.34
N THR A 97 -13.22 37.62 4.49
CA THR A 97 -12.82 36.38 5.18
C THR A 97 -13.15 35.15 4.36
N ALA A 98 -14.36 35.08 3.77
CA ALA A 98 -14.76 33.98 2.91
C ALA A 98 -13.90 33.90 1.64
N THR A 99 -13.59 35.03 1.02
CA THR A 99 -12.74 35.10 -0.17
C THR A 99 -11.31 34.63 0.12
N ALA A 100 -10.72 35.06 1.24
CA ALA A 100 -9.39 34.63 1.67
C ALA A 100 -9.33 33.13 1.95
N ALA A 101 -10.31 32.59 2.69
CA ALA A 101 -10.40 31.17 2.98
C ALA A 101 -10.62 30.31 1.72
N LEU A 102 -11.36 30.81 0.73
CA LEU A 102 -11.57 30.13 -0.55
C LEU A 102 -10.27 30.04 -1.36
N LYS A 103 -9.50 31.12 -1.43
CA LYS A 103 -8.20 31.15 -2.10
C LYS A 103 -7.20 30.17 -1.46
N GLU A 104 -7.17 30.12 -0.13
CA GLU A 104 -6.32 29.17 0.61
C GLU A 104 -6.75 27.72 0.35
N LEU A 105 -8.06 27.45 0.38
CA LEU A 105 -8.60 26.12 0.09
C LEU A 105 -8.28 25.68 -1.34
N GLU A 106 -8.36 26.57 -2.33
CA GLU A 106 -8.00 26.27 -3.72
C GLU A 106 -6.51 25.92 -3.86
N GLY A 107 -5.63 26.69 -3.22
CA GLY A 107 -4.19 26.39 -3.18
C GLY A 107 -3.90 25.04 -2.52
N SER A 108 -4.54 24.78 -1.38
CA SER A 108 -4.46 23.52 -0.65
C SER A 108 -4.91 22.34 -1.49
N ARG A 109 -6.06 22.48 -2.17
CA ARG A 109 -6.76 21.40 -2.88
C ARG A 109 -5.88 20.78 -3.96
N ALA A 110 -5.12 21.59 -4.71
CA ALA A 110 -4.23 21.08 -5.74
C ALA A 110 -3.13 20.18 -5.14
N SER A 111 -2.52 20.61 -4.03
CA SER A 111 -1.47 19.87 -3.33
C SER A 111 -2.01 18.54 -2.76
N TYR A 112 -3.10 18.60 -1.99
CA TYR A 112 -3.74 17.40 -1.43
C TYR A 112 -4.20 16.41 -2.50
N LYS A 113 -4.79 16.90 -3.60
CA LYS A 113 -5.20 16.04 -4.71
C LYS A 113 -4.01 15.35 -5.37
N ARG A 114 -2.90 16.08 -5.56
CA ARG A 114 -1.65 15.50 -6.10
C ARG A 114 -1.09 14.44 -5.16
N SER A 115 -1.00 14.72 -3.88
CA SER A 115 -0.52 13.76 -2.86
C SER A 115 -1.41 12.52 -2.80
N ALA A 116 -2.73 12.67 -2.74
CA ALA A 116 -3.66 11.54 -2.75
C ALA A 116 -3.54 10.70 -4.05
N THR A 117 -3.29 11.34 -5.19
CA THR A 117 -3.07 10.63 -6.47
C THR A 117 -1.78 9.80 -6.42
N LEU A 118 -0.68 10.36 -5.91
CA LEU A 118 0.59 9.65 -5.79
C LEU A 118 0.50 8.48 -4.81
N LEU A 119 -0.17 8.68 -3.67
CA LEU A 119 -0.44 7.62 -2.70
C LEU A 119 -1.25 6.49 -3.33
N ASN A 120 -2.33 6.80 -4.06
CA ASN A 120 -3.15 5.78 -4.72
C ASN A 120 -2.39 5.04 -5.84
N ALA A 121 -1.53 5.73 -6.59
CA ALA A 121 -0.66 5.09 -7.58
C ALA A 121 0.31 4.10 -6.92
N ARG A 122 0.90 4.48 -5.78
CA ARG A 122 1.76 3.60 -4.99
C ARG A 122 1.00 2.39 -4.45
N VAL A 123 -0.21 2.60 -3.93
CA VAL A 123 -1.11 1.52 -3.48
C VAL A 123 -1.37 0.52 -4.61
N ALA A 124 -1.68 0.98 -5.81
CA ALA A 124 -1.91 0.11 -6.97
C ALA A 124 -0.67 -0.73 -7.30
N ARG A 125 0.52 -0.10 -7.29
CA ARG A 125 1.78 -0.81 -7.53
C ARG A 125 2.09 -1.88 -6.48
N LEU A 126 1.89 -1.58 -5.20
CA LEU A 126 2.11 -2.54 -4.11
C LEU A 126 1.14 -3.73 -4.19
N ARG A 127 -0.12 -3.48 -4.58
CA ARG A 127 -1.11 -4.55 -4.83
C ARG A 127 -0.75 -5.41 -6.02
N GLN A 128 -0.29 -4.80 -7.11
CA GLN A 128 0.18 -5.54 -8.28
C GLN A 128 1.41 -6.38 -7.94
N LEU A 129 2.37 -5.83 -7.19
CA LEU A 129 3.52 -6.60 -6.68
C LEU A 129 3.06 -7.81 -5.88
N HIS A 130 2.13 -7.63 -4.92
CA HIS A 130 1.60 -8.74 -4.13
C HIS A 130 0.94 -9.83 -4.99
N ALA A 131 0.11 -9.43 -5.96
CA ALA A 131 -0.58 -10.36 -6.85
C ALA A 131 0.40 -11.15 -7.75
N LEU A 132 1.52 -10.52 -8.14
CA LEU A 132 2.51 -11.11 -9.06
C LEU A 132 3.72 -11.73 -8.34
N THR A 133 3.76 -11.72 -7.01
CA THR A 133 4.89 -12.29 -6.24
C THR A 133 4.43 -13.56 -5.53
N PRO A 134 4.74 -14.75 -6.09
CA PRO A 134 4.43 -16.02 -5.45
C PRO A 134 5.11 -16.11 -4.08
N ASN A 135 4.47 -16.77 -3.11
CA ASN A 135 5.11 -17.09 -1.83
C ASN A 135 5.45 -18.58 -1.70
N LYS A 136 4.96 -19.39 -2.63
CA LYS A 136 5.15 -20.84 -2.64
C LYS A 136 5.30 -21.33 -4.08
N ALA A 137 6.21 -22.27 -4.26
CA ALA A 137 6.30 -23.09 -5.45
C ALA A 137 5.95 -24.52 -5.05
N THR A 138 5.08 -25.18 -5.83
CA THR A 138 4.69 -26.57 -5.60
C THR A 138 4.87 -27.34 -6.90
N ALA A 139 5.67 -28.40 -6.87
CA ALA A 139 5.78 -29.31 -8.00
C ALA A 139 4.54 -30.20 -8.09
N LYS A 140 4.13 -30.52 -9.33
CA LYS A 140 3.00 -31.39 -9.68
C LYS A 140 3.34 -32.26 -10.88
N ASN A 141 2.52 -33.29 -11.11
CA ASN A 141 2.48 -34.06 -12.36
C ASN A 141 3.87 -34.55 -12.83
N THR A 142 4.66 -35.14 -11.92
CA THR A 142 5.99 -35.62 -12.29
C THR A 142 5.90 -36.78 -13.25
N GLN A 143 6.61 -36.68 -14.38
CA GLN A 143 6.58 -37.66 -15.45
C GLN A 143 7.98 -37.97 -15.95
N LYS A 144 8.19 -39.24 -16.27
CA LYS A 144 9.35 -39.67 -17.06
C LYS A 144 9.12 -39.26 -18.52
N LYS A 145 10.16 -38.71 -19.14
CA LYS A 145 10.23 -38.54 -20.59
C LYS A 145 11.36 -39.42 -21.12
N ASP A 146 11.09 -40.07 -22.24
CA ASP A 146 12.08 -40.86 -22.96
C ASP A 146 13.05 -39.95 -23.71
N ALA A 147 14.24 -40.48 -24.02
CA ALA A 147 15.37 -39.85 -24.71
C ALA A 147 15.12 -38.43 -25.29
N GLN A 148 15.38 -37.40 -24.48
CA GLN A 148 15.33 -36.00 -24.89
C GLN A 148 16.75 -35.47 -25.15
N SER A 149 16.86 -34.51 -26.07
CA SER A 149 18.07 -33.69 -26.20
C SER A 149 18.03 -32.58 -25.15
N LEU A 150 19.09 -32.44 -24.35
CA LEU A 150 19.21 -31.38 -23.35
C LEU A 150 20.55 -30.67 -23.53
N PHE A 151 20.53 -29.35 -23.69
CA PHE A 151 21.74 -28.53 -23.89
C PHE A 151 22.68 -29.03 -25.00
N GLY A 152 22.14 -29.65 -26.05
CA GLY A 152 22.91 -30.17 -27.18
C GLY A 152 23.50 -31.57 -26.99
N ALA A 153 23.33 -32.18 -25.82
CA ALA A 153 23.67 -33.57 -25.57
C ALA A 153 22.42 -34.46 -25.73
N TRP A 154 22.61 -35.69 -26.23
CA TRP A 154 21.52 -36.55 -26.72
C TRP A 154 21.21 -37.71 -25.77
N ALA A 155 19.99 -38.25 -25.91
CA ALA A 155 19.54 -39.49 -25.26
C ALA A 155 19.47 -39.44 -23.71
N PHE A 156 19.06 -38.30 -23.15
CA PHE A 156 18.80 -38.23 -21.71
C PHE A 156 17.43 -38.81 -21.36
N HIS A 157 17.40 -39.65 -20.33
CA HIS A 157 16.17 -39.89 -19.58
C HIS A 157 15.92 -38.67 -18.70
N THR A 158 14.90 -37.88 -19.03
CA THR A 158 14.54 -36.69 -18.27
C THR A 158 13.30 -36.97 -17.45
N TYR A 159 13.20 -36.23 -16.35
CA TYR A 159 12.03 -36.22 -15.50
C TYR A 159 11.55 -34.78 -15.40
N GLU A 160 10.30 -34.57 -15.78
CA GLU A 160 9.68 -33.26 -15.79
C GLU A 160 8.65 -33.18 -14.68
N ALA A 161 8.55 -32.02 -14.05
CA ALA A 161 7.47 -31.68 -13.14
C ALA A 161 6.93 -30.30 -13.52
N GLU A 162 5.62 -30.15 -13.45
CA GLU A 162 4.98 -28.86 -13.59
C GLU A 162 5.15 -28.11 -12.28
N ILE A 163 5.52 -26.83 -12.34
CA ILE A 163 5.61 -25.99 -11.16
C ILE A 163 4.42 -25.04 -11.12
N GLU A 164 3.60 -25.19 -10.09
CA GLU A 164 2.58 -24.21 -9.76
C GLU A 164 3.16 -23.18 -8.79
N LEU A 165 3.02 -21.91 -9.15
CA LEU A 165 3.39 -20.77 -8.31
C LEU A 165 2.12 -20.19 -7.69
N THR A 166 2.06 -20.18 -6.36
CA THR A 166 0.90 -19.65 -5.62
C THR A 166 1.28 -18.33 -4.96
N ALA A 167 0.43 -17.32 -5.12
CA ALA A 167 0.54 -16.06 -4.38
C ALA A 167 0.08 -16.26 -2.93
N LYS A 168 0.55 -15.39 -2.02
CA LYS A 168 0.07 -15.37 -0.64
C LYS A 168 -1.41 -14.97 -0.61
N ASP A 169 -2.17 -15.47 0.37
CA ASP A 169 -3.55 -15.05 0.58
C ASP A 169 -3.67 -13.52 0.66
N ASN A 170 -4.73 -12.99 0.06
CA ASN A 170 -5.01 -11.55 -0.08
C ASN A 170 -5.18 -10.79 1.24
N GLY A 171 -5.21 -11.48 2.40
CA GLY A 171 -5.46 -10.99 3.76
C GLY A 171 -5.49 -9.47 3.94
N ASN A 172 -4.36 -8.89 4.38
CA ASN A 172 -4.25 -7.44 4.63
C ASN A 172 -4.15 -6.58 3.35
N CYS A 173 -4.06 -7.19 2.17
CA CYS A 173 -4.02 -6.50 0.89
C CYS A 173 -5.43 -6.14 0.37
N LEU A 174 -6.50 -6.56 1.06
CA LEU A 174 -7.86 -6.06 0.85
C LEU A 174 -8.04 -4.70 1.55
N LEU A 175 -8.31 -3.66 0.77
CA LEU A 175 -8.37 -2.28 1.26
C LEU A 175 -9.76 -1.86 1.76
N GLU A 176 -10.81 -2.57 1.38
CA GLU A 176 -12.20 -2.15 1.60
C GLU A 176 -12.65 -2.25 3.07
N ASN A 177 -12.01 -3.11 3.85
CA ASN A 177 -12.29 -3.23 5.27
C ASN A 177 -11.45 -2.23 6.08
N ALA A 178 -12.04 -1.07 6.35
CA ALA A 178 -11.42 0.03 7.09
C ALA A 178 -11.09 -0.26 8.58
N LYS A 179 -11.42 -1.45 9.10
CA LYS A 179 -11.24 -1.85 10.51
C LYS A 179 -10.30 -3.03 10.74
N ILE A 180 -9.52 -3.45 9.75
CA ILE A 180 -8.60 -4.58 9.95
C ILE A 180 -7.29 -4.09 10.56
N GLY A 181 -7.07 -4.49 11.82
CA GLY A 181 -5.82 -4.22 12.56
C GLY A 181 -5.71 -2.78 13.04
N ALA A 182 -4.48 -2.33 13.26
CA ALA A 182 -4.19 -1.00 13.81
C ALA A 182 -4.09 0.13 12.75
N ILE A 183 -4.21 -0.19 11.46
CA ILE A 183 -4.15 0.78 10.35
C ILE A 183 -5.55 1.27 10.00
N THR A 184 -6.03 2.23 10.78
CA THR A 184 -7.34 2.88 10.62
C THR A 184 -7.17 4.39 10.46
N ALA A 185 -8.16 5.07 9.88
CA ALA A 185 -8.12 6.53 9.73
C ALA A 185 -8.04 7.30 11.08
N ALA A 186 -8.49 6.68 12.17
CA ALA A 186 -8.41 7.25 13.52
C ALA A 186 -6.97 7.27 14.05
N ASN A 187 -6.15 6.30 13.65
CA ASN A 187 -4.77 6.13 14.11
C ASN A 187 -3.73 6.86 13.23
N ILE A 188 -4.18 7.52 12.17
CA ILE A 188 -3.36 8.36 11.31
C ILE A 188 -3.45 9.79 11.82
N ASP A 189 -2.34 10.48 12.08
CA ASP A 189 -2.37 11.88 12.51
C ASP A 189 -1.72 12.77 11.44
N LEU A 190 -2.54 13.47 10.66
CA LEU A 190 -2.06 14.36 9.60
C LEU A 190 -1.31 15.57 10.13
N ALA A 191 -1.56 15.99 11.37
CA ALA A 191 -0.99 17.20 11.94
C ALA A 191 0.28 16.93 12.76
N ALA A 192 0.46 15.73 13.31
CA ALA A 192 1.62 15.41 14.14
C ALA A 192 2.72 14.61 13.43
N THR A 193 2.40 13.99 12.28
CA THR A 193 3.31 13.03 11.63
C THR A 193 4.33 13.72 10.75
N THR A 194 5.61 13.48 11.02
CA THR A 194 6.74 13.95 10.21
C THR A 194 7.45 12.83 9.46
N GLN A 195 7.07 11.56 9.70
CA GLN A 195 7.60 10.39 9.00
C GLN A 195 6.54 9.34 8.69
N ILE A 196 6.74 8.62 7.59
CA ILE A 196 5.94 7.47 7.20
C ILE A 196 6.82 6.27 6.93
N LYS A 197 6.31 5.08 7.19
CA LYS A 197 6.98 3.85 6.77
C LYS A 197 6.66 3.57 5.32
N MET A 198 7.71 3.39 4.53
CA MET A 198 7.62 3.09 3.11
C MET A 198 8.64 2.02 2.73
N LEU A 199 8.23 1.11 1.87
CA LEU A 199 9.13 0.18 1.21
C LEU A 199 10.01 0.94 0.21
N ALA A 200 11.32 0.85 0.39
CA ALA A 200 12.24 1.45 -0.58
C ALA A 200 11.98 0.88 -1.99
N GLU A 201 11.98 1.73 -3.01
CA GLU A 201 11.70 1.32 -4.39
C GLU A 201 12.67 0.24 -4.90
N ALA A 202 13.93 0.29 -4.48
CA ALA A 202 14.93 -0.74 -4.79
C ALA A 202 14.60 -2.12 -4.20
N LYS A 203 13.75 -2.19 -3.16
CA LYS A 203 13.26 -3.44 -2.56
C LYS A 203 12.00 -3.96 -3.26
N ILE A 204 11.37 -3.17 -4.14
CA ILE A 204 10.26 -3.61 -4.99
C ILE A 204 10.85 -4.40 -6.17
N LYS A 205 11.10 -5.68 -5.92
CA LYS A 205 11.55 -6.65 -6.93
C LYS A 205 10.74 -7.93 -6.85
N PHE A 206 10.70 -8.66 -7.97
CA PHE A 206 10.17 -10.02 -8.00
C PHE A 206 11.04 -10.95 -7.13
N ARG A 207 10.44 -12.06 -6.67
CA ARG A 207 11.20 -13.07 -5.93
C ARG A 207 12.22 -13.77 -6.81
N ASP A 208 13.40 -13.93 -6.24
CA ASP A 208 14.41 -14.83 -6.78
C ASP A 208 13.90 -16.27 -6.61
N TYR A 209 14.22 -17.13 -7.57
CA TYR A 209 13.89 -18.55 -7.53
C TYR A 209 15.18 -19.35 -7.40
N ILE A 210 15.17 -20.33 -6.49
CA ILE A 210 16.31 -21.23 -6.27
C ILE A 210 15.91 -22.58 -6.83
N LEU A 211 16.54 -22.96 -7.94
CA LEU A 211 16.43 -24.31 -8.48
C LEU A 211 17.52 -25.18 -7.84
N LYS A 212 17.10 -26.21 -7.10
CA LYS A 212 18.00 -27.25 -6.60
C LYS A 212 17.78 -28.50 -7.44
N ALA A 213 18.87 -29.08 -7.92
CA ALA A 213 18.86 -30.39 -8.56
C ALA A 213 19.85 -31.29 -7.83
N GLY A 214 19.47 -32.53 -7.59
CA GLY A 214 20.28 -33.50 -6.89
C GLY A 214 20.10 -34.89 -7.46
N SER A 215 21.14 -35.70 -7.33
CA SER A 215 21.08 -37.13 -7.60
C SER A 215 21.72 -37.92 -6.46
N LYS A 216 21.29 -39.17 -6.30
CA LYS A 216 21.83 -40.13 -5.33
C LYS A 216 21.96 -41.48 -6.05
N GLY A 217 23.03 -42.22 -5.78
CA GLY A 217 23.22 -43.57 -6.31
C GLY A 217 23.43 -43.62 -7.83
N SER A 218 23.02 -44.73 -8.44
CA SER A 218 23.13 -44.96 -9.88
C SER A 218 21.91 -44.40 -10.61
N ILE A 219 22.14 -43.34 -11.40
CA ILE A 219 21.10 -42.66 -12.19
C ILE A 219 20.38 -43.63 -13.13
N GLY A 220 21.08 -44.63 -13.68
CA GLY A 220 20.48 -45.64 -14.57
C GLY A 220 19.46 -46.56 -13.90
N SER A 221 19.41 -46.58 -12.56
CA SER A 221 18.45 -47.36 -11.78
C SER A 221 17.21 -46.56 -11.38
N VAL A 222 17.14 -45.28 -11.72
CA VAL A 222 15.96 -44.43 -11.53
C VAL A 222 15.00 -44.65 -12.69
N ASP A 223 13.88 -45.32 -12.43
CA ASP A 223 12.94 -45.75 -13.48
C ASP A 223 11.50 -45.24 -13.29
N THR A 224 11.17 -44.71 -12.10
CA THR A 224 9.80 -44.42 -11.69
C THR A 224 9.68 -43.03 -11.07
N ALA A 225 8.72 -42.25 -11.57
CA ALA A 225 8.37 -40.95 -11.00
C ALA A 225 7.57 -41.11 -9.70
N SER A 226 7.82 -40.23 -8.72
CA SER A 226 7.05 -40.20 -7.49
C SER A 226 5.64 -39.66 -7.73
N THR A 227 4.63 -40.31 -7.14
CA THR A 227 3.25 -39.79 -7.12
C THR A 227 2.94 -38.98 -5.86
N THR A 228 3.82 -39.02 -4.86
CA THR A 228 3.65 -38.35 -3.55
C THR A 228 4.64 -37.21 -3.32
N HIS A 229 5.84 -37.29 -3.91
CA HIS A 229 6.88 -36.27 -3.83
C HIS A 229 7.20 -35.74 -5.23
N HIS A 230 6.36 -34.86 -5.75
CA HIS A 230 6.55 -34.32 -7.09
C HIS A 230 7.89 -33.58 -7.23
N GLY A 231 8.54 -33.73 -8.39
CA GLY A 231 9.92 -33.31 -8.64
C GLY A 231 10.95 -34.40 -8.34
N LEU A 232 10.53 -35.55 -7.78
CA LEU A 232 11.41 -36.66 -7.44
C LEU A 232 11.10 -37.90 -8.28
N CYS A 233 12.17 -38.60 -8.68
CA CYS A 233 12.14 -39.91 -9.31
C CYS A 233 13.12 -40.83 -8.60
N ALA A 234 12.74 -42.09 -8.42
CA ALA A 234 13.59 -43.11 -7.79
C ALA A 234 13.31 -44.49 -8.39
N GLU A 235 13.96 -45.53 -7.87
CA GLU A 235 13.60 -46.90 -8.21
C GLU A 235 12.13 -47.23 -7.87
N ARG A 236 11.49 -48.07 -8.69
CA ARG A 236 10.09 -48.48 -8.58
C ARG A 236 9.64 -48.90 -7.18
N GLY A 237 10.49 -49.58 -6.41
CA GLY A 237 10.14 -50.01 -5.05
C GLY A 237 10.09 -48.88 -4.01
N GLN A 238 10.74 -47.74 -4.28
CA GLN A 238 10.97 -46.66 -3.31
C GLN A 238 10.59 -45.26 -3.82
N HIS A 239 9.98 -45.15 -5.00
CA HIS A 239 9.57 -43.88 -5.64
C HIS A 239 8.69 -42.97 -4.78
N ASN A 240 7.96 -43.50 -3.79
CA ASN A 240 7.15 -42.73 -2.85
C ASN A 240 7.75 -42.66 -1.43
N SER A 241 9.00 -43.08 -1.26
CA SER A 241 9.67 -43.10 0.04
C SER A 241 11.11 -42.59 -0.09
N PRO A 242 11.30 -41.26 -0.26
CA PRO A 242 12.60 -40.66 -0.56
C PRO A 242 13.71 -41.00 0.46
N SER A 243 13.34 -41.17 1.74
CA SER A 243 14.27 -41.54 2.81
C SER A 243 14.81 -42.96 2.68
N ALA A 244 14.05 -43.87 2.06
CA ALA A 244 14.43 -45.27 1.86
C ALA A 244 15.04 -45.53 0.47
N ALA A 245 14.88 -44.59 -0.47
CA ALA A 245 15.43 -44.70 -1.81
C ALA A 245 16.97 -44.65 -1.83
N THR A 246 17.55 -45.55 -2.60
CA THR A 246 18.99 -45.71 -2.82
C THR A 246 19.46 -44.98 -4.07
N ASN A 247 18.61 -44.91 -5.11
CA ASN A 247 18.87 -44.16 -6.34
C ASN A 247 17.77 -43.10 -6.55
N VAL A 248 18.17 -41.84 -6.69
CA VAL A 248 17.22 -40.73 -6.78
C VAL A 248 17.72 -39.71 -7.78
N ILE A 249 16.80 -39.12 -8.54
CA ILE A 249 16.97 -37.83 -9.19
C ILE A 249 15.86 -36.93 -8.68
N ALA A 250 16.20 -35.75 -8.19
CA ALA A 250 15.23 -34.81 -7.68
C ALA A 250 15.54 -33.38 -8.13
N GLY A 251 14.48 -32.65 -8.47
CA GLY A 251 14.47 -31.23 -8.68
C GLY A 251 13.51 -30.57 -7.69
N GLU A 252 13.96 -29.51 -7.03
CA GLU A 252 13.14 -28.69 -6.14
C GLU A 252 13.27 -27.23 -6.58
N LEU A 253 12.14 -26.59 -6.91
CA LEU A 253 12.08 -25.14 -7.04
C LEU A 253 11.65 -24.56 -5.69
N ALA A 254 12.55 -23.82 -5.05
CA ALA A 254 12.26 -23.05 -3.87
C ALA A 254 12.11 -21.56 -4.21
N VAL A 255 11.21 -20.90 -3.49
CA VAL A 255 11.04 -19.44 -3.58
C VAL A 255 12.05 -18.78 -2.64
N GLY A 256 12.87 -17.88 -3.17
CA GLY A 256 13.87 -17.16 -2.39
C GLY A 256 13.26 -16.20 -1.37
N GLU A 257 14.05 -15.87 -0.35
CA GLU A 257 13.70 -14.81 0.61
C GLU A 257 13.77 -13.43 -0.04
N LEU A 258 12.94 -12.51 0.46
CA LEU A 258 12.94 -11.13 -0.01
C LEU A 258 12.92 -10.19 1.17
N ASP A 259 13.91 -9.28 1.22
CA ASP A 259 13.87 -8.15 2.14
C ASP A 259 12.85 -7.13 1.61
N GLN A 260 11.64 -7.19 2.18
CA GLN A 260 10.55 -6.26 1.91
C GLN A 260 10.16 -5.47 3.15
N ALA A 261 11.09 -5.28 4.09
CA ALA A 261 10.82 -4.50 5.29
C ALA A 261 10.72 -3.00 4.93
N PRO A 262 9.57 -2.34 5.19
CA PRO A 262 9.44 -0.90 5.09
C PRO A 262 10.38 -0.19 6.08
N ALA A 263 10.87 0.98 5.69
CA ALA A 263 11.73 1.82 6.53
C ALA A 263 11.06 3.17 6.77
N ASP A 264 11.46 3.86 7.83
CA ASP A 264 10.98 5.21 8.12
C ASP A 264 11.55 6.19 7.09
N VAL A 265 10.66 6.94 6.45
CA VAL A 265 10.97 7.97 5.45
C VAL A 265 10.41 9.30 5.94
N PRO A 266 11.24 10.36 6.07
CA PRO A 266 10.77 11.68 6.44
C PRO A 266 9.98 12.34 5.32
N TYR A 267 9.00 13.17 5.69
CA TYR A 267 8.25 13.99 4.73
C TYR A 267 9.10 15.10 4.09
N PHE A 268 10.22 15.48 4.73
CA PHE A 268 11.17 16.52 4.32
C PHE A 268 12.57 16.26 4.85
#